data_AF-A0A451ABM9-F1
#
_entry.id   AF-A0A451ABM9-F1
#
_cell.length_a   1.000
_cell.length_b   1.000
_cell.length_c   1.000
_cell.angle_alpha   90.00
_cell.angle_beta   90.00
_cell.angle_gamma   90.00
#
_symmetry.space_group_name_H-M   'P 1'
#
loop_
_entity.id
_entity.type
_entity.pdbx_description
1 polymer ?
#
loop_
_entity_poly.entity_id
_entity_poly.type
_entity_poly.pdbx_seq_one_letter_code
_entity_poly.pdbx_strand_id
1 'polypeptide(L)'
;MPATEEELLDALAGELTADHIFVLSEILDHIEDLERRITVFSKQLLTRLKPYKAAVQGLQTIPGIDLMRAAVLMAEIGDDMTAFTTAEKLASWAGVCPGNL
;
A
#
# COMPACT_ATOMS: atom_id res chain seq x y z
N MET A 1 16.54 28.07 -6.24
CA MET A 1 17.25 27.59 -7.44
C MET A 1 17.39 26.08 -7.28
N PRO A 2 17.04 25.26 -8.28
CA PRO A 2 17.28 23.83 -8.22
C PRO A 2 18.80 23.57 -8.16
N ALA A 3 19.23 22.60 -7.36
CA ALA A 3 20.64 22.22 -7.26
C ALA A 3 21.18 21.79 -8.63
N THR A 4 22.43 22.17 -8.91
CA THR A 4 23.10 21.75 -10.15
C THR A 4 23.48 20.26 -10.07
N GLU A 5 23.68 19.62 -11.21
CA GLU A 5 24.14 18.23 -11.28
C GLU A 5 25.46 18.03 -10.54
N GLU A 6 26.35 19.03 -10.61
CA GLU A 6 27.63 19.05 -9.91
C GLU A 6 27.46 19.14 -8.39
N GLU A 7 26.54 19.97 -7.90
CA GLU A 7 26.20 20.05 -6.46
C GLU A 7 25.57 18.76 -5.93
N LEU A 8 24.79 18.06 -6.76
CA LEU A 8 24.23 16.75 -6.41
C LEU A 8 25.31 15.66 -6.36
N LEU A 9 26.30 15.70 -7.25
CA LEU A 9 27.42 14.77 -7.26
C LEU A 9 28.40 15.05 -6.10
N ASP A 10 28.64 16.31 -5.74
CA ASP A 10 29.46 16.70 -4.59
C ASP A 10 28.82 16.31 -3.26
N ALA A 11 27.50 16.39 -3.15
CA ALA A 11 26.77 15.87 -1.98
C ALA A 11 26.89 14.34 -1.84
N LEU A 12 27.15 13.63 -2.94
CA LEU A 12 27.44 12.19 -2.97
C LEU A 12 28.94 11.89 -2.80
N ALA A 13 29.82 12.90 -2.82
CA ALA A 13 31.27 12.77 -2.69
C ALA A 13 31.77 12.58 -1.24
N GLY A 14 30.91 12.09 -0.34
CA GLY A 14 31.35 11.52 0.93
C GLY A 14 32.00 10.15 0.68
N GLU A 15 33.10 9.83 1.37
CA GLU A 15 33.70 8.50 1.29
C GLU A 15 32.72 7.44 1.84
N LEU A 16 32.30 6.49 1.00
CA LEU A 16 31.62 5.28 1.42
C LEU A 16 32.63 4.36 2.12
N THR A 17 32.86 4.65 3.40
CA THR A 17 33.71 3.83 4.26
C THR A 17 33.13 2.41 4.40
N ALA A 18 33.94 1.47 4.88
CA ALA A 18 33.47 0.12 5.18
C ALA A 18 32.28 0.12 6.16
N ASP A 19 32.26 1.04 7.12
CA ASP A 19 31.16 1.18 8.09
C ASP A 19 29.87 1.69 7.42
N HIS A 20 29.97 2.65 6.50
CA HIS A 20 28.82 3.11 5.70
C HIS A 20 28.26 1.97 4.83
N ILE A 21 29.14 1.21 4.17
CA ILE A 21 28.76 0.06 3.35
C ILE A 21 28.06 -1.00 4.21
N PHE A 22 28.58 -1.28 5.40
CA PHE A 22 27.94 -2.23 6.33
C PHE A 22 26.51 -1.80 6.68
N VAL A 23 26.31 -0.55 7.13
CA VAL A 23 24.98 -0.05 7.48
C VAL A 23 24.03 -0.07 6.29
N LEU A 24 24.49 0.37 5.12
CA LEU A 24 23.66 0.35 3.91
C LEU A 24 23.28 -1.08 3.49
N SER A 25 24.20 -2.03 3.64
CA SER A 25 23.93 -3.44 3.33
C SER A 25 22.85 -4.01 4.25
N GLU A 26 22.93 -3.77 5.56
CA GLU A 26 21.91 -4.23 6.51
C GLU A 26 20.54 -3.59 6.26
N ILE A 27 20.50 -2.32 5.84
CA ILE A 27 19.25 -1.63 5.48
C ILE A 27 18.65 -2.24 4.21
N LEU A 28 19.47 -2.50 3.18
CA LEU A 28 19.02 -3.12 1.93
C LEU A 28 18.50 -4.54 2.19
N ASP A 29 19.22 -5.35 2.97
CA ASP A 29 18.78 -6.69 3.37
C ASP A 29 17.43 -6.64 4.11
N HIS A 30 17.21 -5.63 4.95
CA HIS A 30 15.94 -5.44 5.63
C HIS A 30 14.80 -5.02 4.69
N ILE A 31 15.07 -4.15 3.72
CA ILE A 31 14.10 -3.77 2.68
C ILE A 31 13.69 -5.02 1.90
N GLU A 32 14.64 -5.83 1.47
CA GLU A 32 14.37 -7.08 0.75
C GLU A 32 13.55 -8.07 1.59
N ASP A 33 13.80 -8.17 2.91
CA ASP A 33 12.98 -8.97 3.81
C ASP A 33 11.53 -8.48 3.86
N LEU A 34 11.34 -7.17 4.02
CA LEU A 34 10.01 -6.57 4.08
C LEU A 34 9.27 -6.75 2.76
N GLU A 35 9.90 -6.54 1.62
CA GLU A 35 9.31 -6.76 0.29
C GLU A 35 8.88 -8.21 0.08
N ARG A 36 9.71 -9.17 0.49
CA ARG A 36 9.37 -10.60 0.47
C ARG A 36 8.17 -10.89 1.36
N ARG A 37 8.12 -10.33 2.57
CA ARG A 37 6.99 -10.52 3.52
C ARG A 37 5.70 -9.90 2.99
N ILE A 38 5.77 -8.70 2.40
CA ILE A 38 4.64 -8.06 1.73
C ILE A 38 4.10 -9.00 0.65
N THR A 39 4.97 -9.54 -0.21
CA THR A 39 4.58 -10.48 -1.28
C THR A 39 3.87 -11.73 -0.73
N VAL A 40 4.38 -12.31 0.35
CA VAL A 40 3.75 -13.47 1.02
C VAL A 40 2.35 -13.11 1.52
N PHE A 41 2.20 -11.98 2.22
CA PHE A 41 0.91 -11.56 2.74
C PHE A 41 -0.09 -11.18 1.65
N SER A 42 0.35 -10.47 0.60
CA SER A 42 -0.48 -10.15 -0.57
C SER A 42 -1.02 -11.41 -1.24
N LYS A 43 -0.17 -12.43 -1.42
CA LYS A 43 -0.61 -13.72 -2.00
C LYS A 43 -1.61 -14.45 -1.10
N GLN A 44 -1.37 -14.45 0.22
CA GLN A 44 -2.25 -15.07 1.20
C GLN A 44 -3.62 -14.37 1.21
N LEU A 45 -3.64 -13.04 1.21
CA LEU A 45 -4.85 -12.22 1.15
C LEU A 45 -5.68 -12.56 -0.08
N LEU A 46 -5.09 -12.48 -1.27
CA LEU A 46 -5.79 -12.79 -2.53
C LEU A 46 -6.30 -14.22 -2.57
N THR A 47 -5.56 -15.17 -1.99
CA THR A 47 -6.00 -16.57 -1.91
C THR A 47 -7.23 -16.71 -1.03
N ARG A 48 -7.25 -16.05 0.14
CA ARG A 48 -8.38 -16.08 1.08
C ARG A 48 -9.61 -15.35 0.54
N LEU A 49 -9.42 -14.37 -0.35
CA LEU A 49 -10.52 -13.63 -0.98
C LEU A 49 -11.13 -14.29 -2.21
N LYS A 50 -10.62 -15.45 -2.65
CA LYS A 50 -11.22 -16.21 -3.77
C LYS A 50 -12.73 -16.45 -3.63
N PRO A 51 -13.28 -16.80 -2.44
CA PRO A 51 -14.73 -16.95 -2.25
C PRO A 51 -15.51 -15.65 -2.46
N TYR A 52 -14.86 -14.50 -2.24
CA TYR A 52 -15.44 -13.15 -2.32
C TYR A 52 -15.21 -12.47 -3.67
N LYS A 53 -14.90 -13.25 -4.72
CA LYS A 53 -14.54 -12.71 -6.04
C LYS A 53 -15.56 -11.70 -6.59
N ALA A 54 -16.86 -11.96 -6.41
CA ALA A 54 -17.90 -11.05 -6.89
C ALA A 54 -17.87 -9.69 -6.17
N ALA A 55 -17.67 -9.68 -4.85
CA ALA A 55 -17.56 -8.47 -4.06
C ALA A 55 -16.30 -7.66 -4.44
N VAL A 56 -15.16 -8.36 -4.59
CA VAL A 56 -13.91 -7.75 -5.08
C VAL A 56 -14.10 -7.13 -6.45
N GLN A 57 -14.73 -7.84 -7.39
CA GLN A 57 -15.03 -7.32 -8.73
C GLN A 57 -15.96 -6.11 -8.70
N GLY A 58 -16.93 -6.09 -7.79
CA GLY A 58 -17.80 -4.94 -7.55
C GLY A 58 -16.99 -3.70 -7.14
N LEU A 59 -16.08 -3.83 -6.17
CA LEU A 59 -15.22 -2.73 -5.74
C LEU A 59 -14.29 -2.23 -6.87
N GLN A 60 -13.80 -3.12 -7.73
CA GLN A 60 -12.96 -2.73 -8.88
C GLN A 60 -13.71 -1.92 -9.95
N THR A 61 -15.04 -1.82 -9.86
CA THR A 61 -15.81 -0.90 -10.73
C THR A 61 -15.66 0.57 -10.34
N ILE A 62 -15.16 0.85 -9.13
CA ILE A 62 -14.90 2.20 -8.64
C ILE A 62 -13.59 2.71 -9.29
N PRO A 63 -13.61 3.87 -9.98
CA PRO A 63 -12.40 4.43 -10.59
C PRO A 63 -11.25 4.58 -9.59
N GLY A 64 -10.07 4.09 -9.97
CA GLY A 64 -8.86 4.13 -9.11
C GLY A 64 -8.72 2.95 -8.13
N ILE A 65 -9.70 2.04 -8.06
CA ILE A 65 -9.60 0.83 -7.24
C ILE A 65 -9.15 -0.36 -8.10
N ASP A 66 -7.89 -0.77 -7.93
CA ASP A 66 -7.37 -2.01 -8.50
C ASP A 66 -7.66 -3.23 -7.62
N LEU A 67 -7.21 -4.41 -8.07
CA LEU A 67 -7.41 -5.66 -7.35
C LEU A 67 -6.87 -5.65 -5.92
N MET A 68 -5.68 -5.09 -5.69
CA MET A 68 -5.05 -5.09 -4.37
C MET A 68 -5.78 -4.13 -3.44
N ARG A 69 -6.17 -2.95 -3.93
CA ARG A 69 -6.98 -1.98 -3.19
C ARG A 69 -8.35 -2.55 -2.83
N ALA A 70 -9.02 -3.20 -3.77
CA ALA A 70 -10.29 -3.90 -3.51
C ALA A 70 -10.11 -5.03 -2.48
N ALA A 71 -9.01 -5.77 -2.56
CA ALA A 71 -8.70 -6.84 -1.62
C ALA A 71 -8.47 -6.34 -0.19
N VAL A 72 -7.67 -5.28 -0.03
CA VAL A 72 -7.45 -4.65 1.28
C VAL A 72 -8.76 -4.10 1.83
N LEU A 73 -9.55 -3.40 1.02
CA LEU A 73 -10.84 -2.88 1.43
C LEU A 73 -11.78 -4.00 1.91
N MET A 74 -11.90 -5.11 1.16
CA MET A 74 -12.68 -6.28 1.60
C MET A 74 -12.18 -6.89 2.91
N ALA A 75 -10.86 -6.89 3.16
CA ALA A 75 -10.31 -7.39 4.41
C ALA A 75 -10.63 -6.46 5.60
N GLU A 76 -10.80 -5.16 5.37
CA GLU A 76 -11.15 -4.18 6.39
C GLU A 76 -12.65 -4.15 6.69
N ILE A 77 -13.50 -4.17 5.65
CA ILE A 77 -14.96 -4.01 5.80
C ILE A 77 -15.68 -5.34 5.97
N GLY A 78 -15.05 -6.45 5.61
CA GLY A 78 -15.66 -7.78 5.60
C GLY A 78 -16.73 -7.95 4.52
N ASP A 79 -17.50 -9.03 4.63
CA ASP A 79 -18.63 -9.36 3.75
C ASP A 79 -19.99 -9.02 4.36
N ASP A 80 -20.05 -8.70 5.65
CA ASP A 80 -21.27 -8.31 6.36
C ASP A 80 -21.51 -6.79 6.28
N MET A 81 -22.29 -6.37 5.29
CA MET A 81 -22.65 -4.96 5.12
C MET A 81 -23.65 -4.44 6.17
N THR A 82 -24.25 -5.32 6.99
CA THR A 82 -25.13 -4.86 8.09
C THR A 82 -24.36 -4.09 9.16
N ALA A 83 -23.05 -4.33 9.28
CA ALA A 83 -22.15 -3.59 10.16
C ALA A 83 -22.15 -2.07 9.91
N PHE A 84 -22.38 -1.64 8.66
CA PHE A 84 -22.42 -0.22 8.30
C PHE A 84 -23.84 0.37 8.32
N THR A 85 -24.89 -0.43 8.46
CA THR A 85 -26.32 -0.04 8.38
C THR A 85 -26.77 0.56 7.04
N THR A 86 -26.03 1.53 6.47
CA THR A 86 -26.34 2.21 5.21
C THR A 86 -25.06 2.44 4.39
N ALA A 87 -25.22 2.68 3.08
CA ALA A 87 -24.10 2.95 2.19
C ALA A 87 -23.37 4.26 2.54
N GLU A 88 -24.10 5.27 3.04
CA GLU A 88 -23.54 6.57 3.43
C GLU A 88 -22.59 6.43 4.62
N LYS A 89 -22.89 5.54 5.57
CA LYS A 89 -22.01 5.26 6.71
C LYS A 89 -20.73 4.56 6.29
N LEU A 90 -20.79 3.65 5.32
CA LEU A 90 -19.59 3.06 4.71
C LEU A 90 -18.76 4.13 3.97
N ALA A 91 -19.41 5.00 3.18
CA ALA A 91 -18.73 6.08 2.47
C ALA A 91 -18.08 7.11 3.43
N SER A 92 -18.74 7.39 4.56
CA SER A 92 -18.20 8.23 5.64
C SER A 92 -16.99 7.58 6.30
N TRP A 93 -17.05 6.28 6.60
CA TRP A 93 -15.91 5.53 7.14
C TRP A 93 -14.71 5.52 6.18
N ALA A 94 -14.95 5.30 4.88
CA ALA A 94 -13.91 5.29 3.87
C ALA A 94 -13.34 6.68 3.54
N GLY A 95 -13.87 7.75 4.15
CA GLY A 95 -13.40 9.12 3.92
C GLY A 95 -13.72 9.66 2.51
N VAL A 96 -14.64 9.00 1.78
CA VAL A 96 -15.05 9.38 0.42
C VAL A 96 -16.40 10.09 0.38
N CYS A 97 -17.04 10.31 1.54
CA CYS A 97 -18.23 11.12 1.61
C CYS A 97 -17.88 12.55 1.16
N PRO A 98 -18.51 13.09 0.10
CA PRO A 98 -18.39 14.51 -0.20
C PRO A 98 -18.86 15.24 1.05
N GLY A 99 -17.99 16.08 1.62
CA GLY A 99 -18.35 16.87 2.77
C GLY A 99 -19.62 17.65 2.44
N ASN A 100 -20.67 17.46 3.24
CA ASN A 100 -21.75 18.43 3.30
C ASN A 100 -21.13 19.68 3.96
N LEU A 101 -20.55 20.56 3.13
CA LEU A 101 -20.19 21.92 3.50
C LEU A 101 -21.44 22.79 3.52
#